data_AF-A0A957U077-F1
#
_entry.id   AF-A0A957U077-F1
#
_cell.length_a   1.000
_cell.length_b   1.000
_cell.length_c   1.000
_cell.angle_alpha   90.00
_cell.angle_beta   90.00
_cell.angle_gamma   90.00
#
_symmetry.space_group_name_H-M   'P 1'
#
loop_
_entity.id
_entity.type
_entity.pdbx_description
1 polymer ?
#
loop_
_entity_poly.entity_id
_entity_poly.type
_entity_poly.pdbx_seq_one_letter_code
_entity_poly.pdbx_strand_id
1 'polypeptide(L)'
;HSVIPSICRATYDRRLLPGETIDDVLTPIHAAASAAQITLNATIGTGSYQTFTGRTLVKEKFFPAWLLPEDDAFVRSAQAGLTSIGLPATTKAYRFCTNAAYSAGVAGIPTIGFGPATEADAHVINERLAIDDLLTAAKGYAAIIDALLID
;
A
#
# COMPACT_ATOMS: atom_id res chain seq x y z
N HIS A 1 -27.35 -1.82 -33.25
CA HIS A 1 -27.06 -0.57 -32.50
C HIS A 1 -26.88 0.57 -33.48
N SER A 2 -27.53 1.72 -33.29
CA SER A 2 -27.60 2.85 -34.26
C SER A 2 -27.04 4.18 -33.72
N VAL A 3 -26.24 4.13 -32.65
CA VAL A 3 -25.66 5.33 -32.01
C VAL A 3 -24.18 5.06 -31.72
N ILE A 4 -23.33 6.05 -32.01
CA ILE A 4 -21.89 6.05 -31.68
C ILE A 4 -21.73 6.71 -30.31
N PRO A 5 -21.07 6.08 -29.32
CA PRO A 5 -20.81 6.69 -28.02
C PRO A 5 -19.98 7.97 -28.16
N SER A 6 -20.41 9.07 -27.52
CA SER A 6 -19.72 10.36 -27.55
C SER A 6 -18.66 10.52 -26.46
N ILE A 7 -18.70 9.69 -25.39
CA ILE A 7 -17.82 9.79 -24.22
C ILE A 7 -17.44 8.38 -23.75
N CYS A 8 -16.18 8.22 -23.35
CA CYS A 8 -15.69 7.07 -22.60
C CYS A 8 -15.09 7.56 -21.27
N ARG A 9 -15.36 6.87 -20.17
CA ARG A 9 -14.72 7.08 -18.87
C ARG A 9 -14.07 5.78 -18.42
N ALA A 10 -12.77 5.85 -18.14
CA ALA A 10 -12.01 4.75 -17.60
C ALA A 10 -11.45 5.13 -16.21
N THR A 11 -11.19 4.11 -15.39
CA THR A 11 -10.44 4.24 -14.15
C THR A 11 -9.47 3.08 -14.10
N TYR A 12 -8.23 3.35 -13.74
CA TYR A 12 -7.20 2.34 -13.54
C TYR A 12 -6.47 2.62 -12.23
N ASP A 13 -6.03 1.55 -11.60
CA ASP A 13 -5.14 1.57 -10.44
C ASP A 13 -3.71 1.44 -10.97
N ARG A 14 -2.81 2.31 -10.50
CA ARG A 14 -1.37 2.23 -10.75
C ARG A 14 -0.68 2.09 -9.41
N ARG A 15 0.24 1.13 -9.33
CA ARG A 15 1.19 1.02 -8.22
C ARG A 15 2.35 1.97 -8.45
N LEU A 16 2.71 2.71 -7.41
CA LEU A 16 3.79 3.68 -7.44
C LEU A 16 5.11 3.04 -6.97
N LEU A 17 6.22 3.58 -7.45
CA LEU A 17 7.55 3.39 -6.90
C LEU A 17 7.91 4.53 -5.94
N PRO A 18 8.84 4.31 -4.98
CA PRO A 18 9.27 5.36 -4.08
C PRO A 18 9.76 6.60 -4.83
N GLY A 19 9.27 7.77 -4.45
CA GLY A 19 9.64 9.06 -5.03
C GLY A 19 8.82 9.51 -6.25
N GLU A 20 7.92 8.68 -6.79
CA GLU A 20 7.04 9.12 -7.87
C GLU A 20 6.05 10.21 -7.43
N THR A 21 5.81 11.16 -8.32
CA THR A 21 4.90 12.30 -8.13
C THR A 21 3.62 12.14 -8.95
N ILE A 22 2.64 13.03 -8.71
CA ILE A 22 1.43 13.13 -9.54
C ILE A 22 1.80 13.40 -11.01
N ASP A 23 2.81 14.22 -11.26
CA ASP A 23 3.23 14.57 -12.62
C ASP A 23 3.89 13.38 -13.33
N ASP A 24 4.67 12.56 -12.62
CA ASP A 24 5.21 11.29 -13.15
C ASP A 24 4.10 10.31 -13.53
N VAL A 25 2.92 10.43 -12.90
CA VAL A 25 1.74 9.66 -13.26
C VAL A 25 1.04 10.25 -14.47
N LEU A 26 0.64 11.53 -14.42
CA LEU A 26 -0.23 12.16 -15.40
C LEU A 26 0.46 12.52 -16.72
N THR A 27 1.75 12.91 -16.68
CA THR A 27 2.48 13.35 -17.88
C THR A 27 2.52 12.29 -18.98
N PRO A 28 2.87 11.01 -18.72
CA PRO A 28 2.85 9.98 -19.75
C PRO A 28 1.46 9.73 -20.35
N ILE A 29 0.39 9.85 -19.55
CA ILE A 29 -0.99 9.67 -20.01
C ILE A 29 -1.39 10.80 -20.96
N HIS A 30 -1.09 12.04 -20.61
CA HIS A 30 -1.34 13.19 -21.48
C HIS A 30 -0.51 13.12 -22.77
N ALA A 31 0.74 12.68 -22.69
CA ALA A 31 1.58 12.48 -23.87
C ALA A 31 1.01 11.42 -24.82
N ALA A 32 0.56 10.28 -24.29
CA ALA A 32 -0.08 9.23 -25.08
C ALA A 32 -1.39 9.70 -25.73
N ALA A 33 -2.22 10.46 -25.01
CA ALA A 33 -3.45 11.02 -25.56
C ALA A 33 -3.17 12.02 -26.69
N SER A 34 -2.16 12.89 -26.52
CA SER A 34 -1.72 13.83 -27.54
C SER A 34 -1.23 13.12 -28.81
N ALA A 35 -0.41 12.08 -28.67
CA ALA A 35 0.07 11.27 -29.79
C ALA A 35 -1.07 10.55 -30.54
N ALA A 36 -2.09 10.12 -29.82
CA ALA A 36 -3.28 9.49 -30.39
C ALA A 36 -4.34 10.51 -30.90
N GLN A 37 -4.08 11.82 -30.76
CA GLN A 37 -5.02 12.90 -31.10
C GLN A 37 -6.38 12.77 -30.38
N ILE A 38 -6.36 12.29 -29.13
CA ILE A 38 -7.54 12.12 -28.29
C ILE A 38 -7.67 13.30 -27.33
N THR A 39 -8.84 13.93 -27.28
CA THR A 39 -9.16 14.86 -26.21
C THR A 39 -9.36 14.09 -24.90
N LEU A 40 -8.49 14.32 -23.92
CA LEU A 40 -8.50 13.62 -22.64
C LEU A 40 -8.48 14.61 -21.47
N ASN A 41 -9.33 14.35 -20.47
CA ASN A 41 -9.20 14.89 -19.14
C ASN A 41 -8.79 13.74 -18.19
N ALA A 42 -7.55 13.79 -17.70
CA ALA A 42 -7.01 12.83 -16.74
C ALA A 42 -6.69 13.55 -15.43
N THR A 43 -7.16 12.98 -14.32
CA THR A 43 -6.97 13.52 -12.97
C THR A 43 -6.73 12.39 -11.99
N ILE A 44 -6.04 12.68 -10.90
CA ILE A 44 -6.05 11.80 -9.73
C ILE A 44 -7.46 11.84 -9.12
N GLY A 45 -8.02 10.67 -8.82
CA GLY A 45 -9.35 10.59 -8.22
C GLY A 45 -9.36 11.15 -6.80
N THR A 46 -10.41 11.86 -6.42
CA THR A 46 -10.59 12.34 -5.03
C THR A 46 -11.55 11.43 -4.27
N GLY A 47 -11.15 11.00 -3.07
CA GLY A 47 -12.02 10.32 -2.13
C GLY A 47 -12.63 11.31 -1.14
N SER A 48 -13.91 11.12 -0.82
CA SER A 48 -14.61 11.85 0.25
C SER A 48 -15.23 10.82 1.18
N TYR A 49 -14.82 10.84 2.44
CA TYR A 49 -15.22 9.87 3.45
C TYR A 49 -15.76 10.59 4.68
N GLN A 50 -16.96 10.23 5.11
CA GLN A 50 -17.51 10.73 6.37
C GLN A 50 -17.11 9.78 7.51
N THR A 51 -16.51 10.32 8.56
CA THR A 51 -16.14 9.55 9.75
C THR A 51 -17.37 9.27 10.62
N PHE A 52 -17.23 8.33 11.56
CA PHE A 52 -18.29 8.04 12.55
C PHE A 52 -18.62 9.26 13.44
N THR A 53 -17.74 10.25 13.53
CA THR A 53 -17.96 11.53 14.25
C THR A 53 -18.60 12.62 13.37
N GLY A 54 -18.97 12.30 12.13
CA GLY A 54 -19.60 13.24 11.19
C GLY A 54 -18.63 14.16 10.45
N ARG A 55 -17.32 14.08 10.71
CA ARG A 55 -16.30 14.86 9.99
C ARG A 55 -16.11 14.30 8.57
N THR A 56 -16.12 15.17 7.57
CA THR A 56 -15.79 14.78 6.19
C THR A 56 -14.30 14.95 5.94
N LEU A 57 -13.66 13.87 5.49
CA LEU A 57 -12.28 13.84 5.04
C LEU A 57 -12.28 13.78 3.50
N VAL A 58 -11.66 14.76 2.87
CA VAL A 58 -11.48 14.80 1.42
C VAL A 58 -9.99 14.69 1.13
N LYS A 59 -9.61 13.73 0.30
CA LYS A 59 -8.21 13.50 -0.06
C LYS A 59 -8.07 12.94 -1.46
N GLU A 60 -7.05 13.38 -2.18
CA GLU A 60 -6.64 12.75 -3.43
C GLU A 60 -6.19 11.32 -3.17
N LYS A 61 -6.60 10.40 -4.05
CA LYS A 61 -6.22 8.98 -4.02
C LYS A 61 -4.81 8.79 -4.59
N PHE A 62 -3.87 9.52 -4.03
CA PHE A 62 -2.43 9.39 -4.29
C PHE A 62 -1.77 8.84 -3.03
N PHE A 63 -1.19 7.65 -3.14
CA PHE A 63 -0.67 6.88 -2.02
C PHE A 63 0.82 6.63 -2.24
N PRO A 64 1.72 7.46 -1.69
CA PRO A 64 3.15 7.32 -1.90
C PRO A 64 3.64 5.93 -1.51
N ALA A 65 4.48 5.33 -2.34
CA ALA A 65 5.21 4.13 -1.99
C ALA A 65 6.31 4.47 -0.97
N TRP A 66 6.66 3.50 -0.13
CA TRP A 66 7.71 3.63 0.86
C TRP A 66 8.67 2.45 0.75
N LEU A 67 9.90 2.67 1.21
CA LEU A 67 10.93 1.65 1.29
C LEU A 67 11.80 1.96 2.51
N LEU A 68 12.06 0.95 3.33
CA LEU A 68 13.11 0.99 4.34
C LEU A 68 14.26 0.10 3.87
N PRO A 69 15.52 0.54 4.03
CA PRO A 69 16.69 -0.32 3.79
C PRO A 69 16.64 -1.58 4.64
N GLU A 70 17.11 -2.70 4.11
CA GLU A 70 17.17 -3.96 4.87
C GLU A 70 18.10 -3.87 6.08
N ASP A 71 19.10 -2.99 6.02
CA ASP A 71 20.04 -2.69 7.09
C ASP A 71 19.60 -1.53 7.99
N ASP A 72 18.36 -1.06 7.86
CA ASP A 72 17.79 -0.10 8.79
C ASP A 72 17.69 -0.71 10.20
N ALA A 73 17.98 0.08 11.23
CA ALA A 73 17.95 -0.39 12.62
C ALA A 73 16.56 -0.90 13.03
N PHE A 74 15.49 -0.21 12.59
CA PHE A 74 14.11 -0.61 12.86
C PHE A 74 13.77 -1.97 12.22
N VAL A 75 14.21 -2.17 10.97
CA VAL A 75 14.02 -3.44 10.25
C VAL A 75 14.77 -4.57 10.95
N ARG A 76 16.05 -4.37 11.27
CA ARG A 76 16.87 -5.39 11.95
C ARG A 76 16.34 -5.75 13.33
N SER A 77 15.88 -4.78 14.12
CA SER A 77 15.28 -5.06 15.43
C SER A 77 14.02 -5.90 15.32
N ALA A 78 13.13 -5.58 14.36
CA ALA A 78 11.94 -6.40 14.12
C ALA A 78 12.29 -7.83 13.66
N GLN A 79 13.28 -8.00 12.78
CA GLN A 79 13.75 -9.31 12.34
C GLN A 79 14.36 -10.11 13.49
N ALA A 80 15.12 -9.45 14.38
CA ALA A 80 15.70 -10.08 15.57
C ALA A 80 14.59 -10.57 16.52
N GLY A 81 13.55 -9.75 16.74
CA GLY A 81 12.38 -10.14 17.52
C GLY A 81 11.72 -11.40 16.97
N LEU A 82 11.41 -11.44 15.68
CA LEU A 82 10.84 -12.62 15.03
C LEU A 82 11.76 -13.85 15.12
N THR A 83 13.05 -13.68 14.88
CA THR A 83 14.03 -14.77 14.93
C THR A 83 14.18 -15.35 16.35
N SER A 84 14.04 -14.50 17.39
CA SER A 84 14.15 -14.94 18.79
C SER A 84 13.09 -15.98 19.20
N ILE A 85 11.94 -15.97 18.53
CA ILE A 85 10.85 -16.94 18.74
C ILE A 85 10.84 -18.07 17.69
N GLY A 86 11.91 -18.18 16.90
CA GLY A 86 12.08 -19.21 15.89
C GLY A 86 11.35 -18.95 14.56
N LEU A 87 10.88 -17.73 14.31
CA LEU A 87 10.26 -17.39 13.03
C LEU A 87 11.30 -16.85 12.03
N PRO A 88 11.41 -17.42 10.82
CA PRO A 88 12.31 -16.92 9.80
C PRO A 88 11.84 -15.55 9.30
N ALA A 89 12.71 -14.54 9.40
CA ALA A 89 12.37 -13.15 9.12
C ALA A 89 13.05 -12.63 7.84
N THR A 90 12.58 -13.08 6.67
CA THR A 90 13.06 -12.57 5.38
C THR A 90 12.31 -11.30 4.95
N THR A 91 13.04 -10.32 4.41
CA THR A 91 12.48 -9.07 3.87
C THR A 91 11.89 -9.27 2.48
N LYS A 92 10.75 -8.64 2.23
CA LYS A 92 10.08 -8.56 0.92
C LYS A 92 9.37 -7.22 0.82
N ALA A 93 9.05 -6.83 -0.41
CA ALA A 93 8.18 -5.68 -0.68
C ALA A 93 6.75 -6.16 -0.98
N TYR A 94 5.75 -5.53 -0.37
CA TYR A 94 4.35 -5.76 -0.73
C TYR A 94 4.04 -5.21 -2.11
N ARG A 95 3.22 -5.94 -2.86
CA ARG A 95 2.73 -5.51 -4.19
C ARG A 95 1.38 -4.78 -4.13
N PHE A 96 0.97 -4.39 -2.93
CA PHE A 96 -0.30 -3.73 -2.63
C PHE A 96 -0.09 -2.54 -1.68
N CYS A 97 -1.14 -1.73 -1.52
CA CYS A 97 -1.12 -0.55 -0.66
C CYS A 97 -1.60 -0.90 0.75
N THR A 98 -1.00 -0.30 1.77
CA THR A 98 -1.48 -0.33 3.16
C THR A 98 -1.57 1.08 3.71
N ASN A 99 -1.97 1.23 4.97
CA ASN A 99 -1.93 2.52 5.68
C ASN A 99 -0.50 3.09 5.81
N ALA A 100 0.54 2.28 5.54
CA ALA A 100 1.92 2.73 5.50
C ALA A 100 2.19 3.78 4.40
N ALA A 101 1.35 3.85 3.36
CA ALA A 101 1.39 4.94 2.39
C ALA A 101 1.27 6.32 3.07
N TYR A 102 0.55 6.40 4.20
CA TYR A 102 0.54 7.60 5.02
C TYR A 102 1.66 7.60 6.07
N SER A 103 1.73 6.58 6.95
CA SER A 103 2.66 6.64 8.08
C SER A 103 4.12 6.73 7.63
N ALA A 104 4.55 5.89 6.69
CA ALA A 104 5.89 5.97 6.12
C ALA A 104 5.96 6.95 4.95
N GLY A 105 5.05 6.85 3.99
CA GLY A 105 5.12 7.61 2.73
C GLY A 105 4.84 9.11 2.86
N VAL A 106 4.18 9.56 3.93
CA VAL A 106 3.85 10.99 4.14
C VAL A 106 4.38 11.50 5.48
N ALA A 107 4.16 10.78 6.58
CA ALA A 107 4.51 11.24 7.92
C ALA A 107 5.97 10.93 8.30
N GLY A 108 6.70 10.15 7.50
CA GLY A 108 8.10 9.80 7.77
C GLY A 108 8.29 8.89 8.99
N ILE A 109 7.24 8.19 9.42
CA ILE A 109 7.29 7.25 10.54
C ILE A 109 7.71 5.87 9.99
N PRO A 110 8.84 5.29 10.43
CA PRO A 110 9.28 3.97 9.99
C PRO A 110 8.15 2.95 10.15
N THR A 111 7.84 2.24 9.06
CA THR A 111 6.73 1.28 9.02
C THR A 111 7.14 0.04 8.23
N ILE A 112 7.00 -1.13 8.85
CA ILE A 112 7.15 -2.44 8.21
C ILE A 112 5.79 -3.14 8.14
N GLY A 113 5.66 -4.06 7.18
CA GLY A 113 4.53 -4.98 7.10
C GLY A 113 4.88 -6.34 7.71
N PHE A 114 3.99 -6.86 8.53
CA PHE A 114 4.04 -8.23 9.04
C PHE A 114 2.61 -8.72 9.22
N GLY A 115 2.33 -9.97 8.88
CA GLY A 115 0.99 -10.55 8.98
C GLY A 115 0.94 -12.00 8.50
N PRO A 116 -0.18 -12.71 8.78
CA PRO A 116 -0.39 -14.08 8.33
C PRO A 116 -0.82 -14.15 6.86
N ALA A 117 -0.91 -15.38 6.34
CA ALA A 117 -1.40 -15.71 4.99
C ALA A 117 -0.53 -15.14 3.85
N THR A 118 -0.97 -15.40 2.61
CA THR A 118 -0.28 -14.94 1.40
C THR A 118 -1.03 -13.81 0.72
N GLU A 119 -0.32 -12.98 -0.06
CA GLU A 119 -0.96 -11.89 -0.84
C GLU A 119 -2.03 -12.42 -1.81
N ALA A 120 -1.91 -13.67 -2.25
CA ALA A 120 -2.83 -14.30 -3.20
C ALA A 120 -4.20 -14.66 -2.58
N ASP A 121 -4.27 -14.74 -1.25
CA ASP A 121 -5.52 -15.04 -0.55
C ASP A 121 -6.37 -13.78 -0.27
N ALA A 122 -5.81 -12.58 -0.47
CA ALA A 122 -6.53 -11.32 -0.24
C ALA A 122 -7.50 -10.98 -1.39
N HIS A 123 -8.68 -10.44 -1.05
CA HIS A 123 -9.68 -9.94 -2.02
C HIS A 123 -10.24 -11.01 -2.98
N VAL A 124 -10.30 -12.27 -2.54
CA VAL A 124 -10.91 -13.38 -3.30
C VAL A 124 -12.17 -13.88 -2.62
N ILE A 125 -13.06 -14.52 -3.38
CA ILE A 125 -14.38 -14.97 -2.89
C ILE A 125 -14.26 -15.91 -1.68
N ASN A 126 -13.22 -16.75 -1.66
CA ASN A 126 -12.94 -17.71 -0.60
C ASN A 126 -11.64 -17.36 0.16
N GLU A 127 -11.49 -16.08 0.50
CA GLU A 127 -10.41 -15.58 1.35
C GLU A 127 -10.38 -16.38 2.67
N ARG A 128 -9.20 -16.91 3.00
CA ARG A 128 -9.00 -17.80 4.14
C ARG A 128 -7.54 -17.73 4.61
N LEU A 129 -7.32 -18.16 5.85
CA LEU A 129 -5.99 -18.38 6.40
C LEU A 129 -6.01 -19.58 7.36
N ALA A 130 -4.83 -20.13 7.64
CA ALA A 130 -4.69 -21.13 8.69
C ALA A 130 -4.78 -20.47 10.08
N ILE A 131 -5.45 -21.14 11.02
CA ILE A 131 -5.51 -20.68 12.42
C ILE A 131 -4.11 -20.65 13.03
N ASP A 132 -3.26 -21.62 12.68
CA ASP A 132 -1.87 -21.65 13.15
C ASP A 132 -1.06 -20.45 12.64
N ASP A 133 -1.31 -19.98 11.42
CA ASP A 133 -0.69 -18.75 10.90
C ASP A 133 -1.16 -17.52 11.69
N LEU A 134 -2.45 -17.45 12.02
CA LEU A 134 -3.00 -16.37 12.83
C LEU A 134 -2.37 -16.32 14.23
N LEU A 135 -2.28 -17.47 14.90
CA LEU A 135 -1.67 -17.59 16.22
C LEU A 135 -0.16 -17.31 16.18
N THR A 136 0.50 -17.71 15.09
CA THR A 136 1.93 -17.43 14.86
C THR A 136 2.16 -15.95 14.63
N ALA A 137 1.33 -15.28 13.82
CA ALA A 137 1.40 -13.84 13.63
C ALA A 137 1.18 -13.07 14.94
N ALA A 138 0.24 -13.50 15.80
CA ALA A 138 0.04 -12.89 17.10
C ALA A 138 1.33 -12.94 17.97
N LYS A 139 2.01 -14.09 18.02
CA LYS A 139 3.32 -14.22 18.70
C LYS A 139 4.39 -13.34 18.04
N GLY A 140 4.41 -13.27 16.72
CA GLY A 140 5.32 -12.43 15.96
C GLY A 140 5.16 -10.94 16.24
N TYR A 141 3.91 -10.44 16.32
CA TYR A 141 3.65 -9.06 16.72
C TYR A 141 4.17 -8.76 18.13
N ALA A 142 3.94 -9.65 19.11
CA ALA A 142 4.46 -9.49 20.46
C ALA A 142 6.00 -9.42 20.46
N ALA A 143 6.66 -10.33 19.75
CA ALA A 143 8.12 -10.35 19.67
C ALA A 143 8.71 -9.11 18.97
N ILE A 144 8.05 -8.58 17.93
CA ILE A 144 8.45 -7.32 17.28
C ILE A 144 8.29 -6.16 18.26
N ILE A 145 7.18 -6.10 18.99
CA ILE A 145 6.91 -5.04 19.98
C ILE A 145 7.99 -5.08 21.07
N ASP A 146 8.27 -6.25 21.65
CA ASP A 146 9.30 -6.40 22.67
C ASP A 146 10.67 -5.95 22.13
N ALA A 147 11.05 -6.37 20.92
CA ALA A 147 12.33 -5.98 20.32
C ALA A 147 12.46 -4.48 19.99
N LEU A 148 11.35 -3.76 19.85
CA LEU A 148 11.33 -2.33 19.53
C LEU A 148 11.11 -1.42 20.74
N LEU A 149 10.55 -1.95 21.84
CA LEU A 149 10.21 -1.19 23.04
C LEU A 149 11.15 -1.42 24.23
N ILE A 150 12.21 -2.22 24.07
CA ILE A 150 13.23 -2.36 25.12
C ILE A 150 14.10 -1.10 25.14
N ASP A 151 14.03 -0.38 26.27
CA ASP A 151 14.95 0.69 26.69
C ASP A 151 16.38 0.18 26.93
#